data_AF-A0A5K1CTY5-F1
#
_entry.id   AF-A0A5K1CTY5-F1
#
_cell.length_a   1.000
_cell.length_b   1.000
_cell.length_c   1.000
_cell.angle_alpha   90.00
_cell.angle_beta   90.00
_cell.angle_gamma   90.00
#
_symmetry.space_group_name_H-M   'P 1'
#
loop_
_entity.id
_entity.type
_entity.pdbx_description
1 polymer ?
#
loop_
_entity_poly.entity_id
_entity_poly.type
_entity_poly.pdbx_seq_one_letter_code
_entity_poly.pdbx_strand_id
1 'polypeptide(L)'
;LSHSPMSTVFINVPSISRLQWHPFTVTSSSSLEPEKLSVAIKCEGQWTGDLYEKLSSAARSGAIDGLEVLVEGPYGPPSTDFL
;
A
#
# COMPACT_ATOMS: atom_id res chain seq x y z
N LEU A 1 -2.83 5.97 12.77
CA LEU A 1 -1.64 6.66 12.19
C LEU A 1 -2.12 7.99 11.64
N SER A 2 -1.58 9.14 12.06
CA SER A 2 -1.99 10.44 11.52
C SER A 2 -1.12 10.80 10.32
N HIS A 3 -1.73 11.10 9.17
CA HIS A 3 -1.05 11.46 7.94
C HIS A 3 -1.75 12.62 7.22
N SER A 4 -0.96 13.44 6.53
CA SER A 4 -1.45 14.50 5.66
C SER A 4 -2.08 13.90 4.39
N PRO A 5 -3.04 14.58 3.74
CA PRO A 5 -3.54 14.13 2.45
C PRO A 5 -2.41 14.06 1.42
N MET A 6 -2.56 13.18 0.43
CA MET A 6 -1.55 12.92 -0.61
C MET A 6 -0.20 12.39 -0.08
N SER A 7 -0.15 11.91 1.16
CA SER A 7 1.05 11.25 1.67
C SER A 7 1.37 9.98 0.89
N THR A 8 2.66 9.67 0.75
CA THR A 8 3.16 8.46 0.10
C THR A 8 3.71 7.48 1.13
N VAL A 9 3.42 6.20 0.96
CA VAL A 9 4.03 5.11 1.74
C VAL A 9 4.87 4.24 0.80
N PHE A 10 5.94 3.67 1.33
CA PHE A 10 6.70 2.64 0.64
C PHE A 10 6.28 1.27 1.16
N ILE A 11 5.97 0.38 0.24
CA ILE A 11 5.48 -0.96 0.54
C ILE A 11 6.51 -1.99 0.10
N ASN A 12 6.85 -2.89 1.00
CA ASN A 12 7.59 -4.11 0.69
C ASN A 12 6.72 -5.33 1.03
N VAL A 13 6.72 -6.30 0.12
CA VAL A 13 6.05 -7.58 0.30
C VAL A 13 7.13 -8.66 0.24
N PRO A 14 7.65 -9.14 1.39
CA PRO A 14 8.80 -10.04 1.43
C PRO A 14 8.61 -11.33 0.62
N SER A 15 7.36 -11.76 0.49
CA SER A 15 6.97 -12.95 -0.28
C SER A 15 6.98 -12.76 -1.80
N ILE A 16 7.16 -11.52 -2.29
CA ILE A 16 7.38 -11.17 -3.70
C ILE A 16 8.86 -10.79 -3.89
N SER A 17 9.35 -9.88 -3.04
CA SER A 17 10.73 -9.42 -3.08
C SER A 17 11.17 -8.91 -1.71
N ARG A 18 12.31 -9.40 -1.23
CA ARG A 18 12.85 -8.99 0.09
C ARG A 18 13.52 -7.62 0.10
N LEU A 19 13.87 -7.09 -1.07
CA LEU A 19 14.68 -5.87 -1.19
C LEU A 19 13.95 -4.72 -1.89
N GLN A 20 12.90 -5.01 -2.67
CA GLN A 20 12.21 -3.97 -3.43
C GLN A 20 11.14 -3.28 -2.60
N TRP A 21 11.22 -1.96 -2.54
CA TRP A 21 10.23 -1.07 -1.93
C TRP A 21 9.56 -0.25 -3.02
N HIS A 22 8.23 -0.28 -3.08
CA HIS A 22 7.45 0.41 -4.10
C HIS A 22 6.62 1.53 -3.47
N PRO A 23 6.67 2.77 -3.99
CA PRO A 23 5.91 3.89 -3.46
C PRO A 23 4.45 3.88 -3.94
N PHE A 24 3.52 4.18 -3.02
CA PHE A 24 2.10 4.37 -3.32
C PHE A 24 1.51 5.53 -2.53
N THR A 25 0.63 6.30 -3.17
CA THR A 25 -0.12 7.37 -2.50
C THR A 25 -1.24 6.77 -1.64
N VAL A 26 -1.36 7.27 -0.42
CA VAL A 26 -2.44 6.90 0.50
C VAL A 26 -3.76 7.49 -0.01
N THR A 27 -4.77 6.65 -0.10
CA THR A 27 -6.11 7.01 -0.58
C THR A 27 -7.12 7.21 0.55
N SER A 28 -6.85 6.71 1.76
CA SER A 28 -7.71 6.94 2.93
C SER A 28 -7.42 8.27 3.64
N SER A 29 -8.44 8.78 4.34
CA SER A 29 -8.31 9.94 5.21
C SER A 29 -8.11 9.49 6.66
N SER A 30 -7.00 9.91 7.28
CA SER A 30 -6.70 9.62 8.70
C SER A 30 -7.78 10.13 9.67
N SER A 31 -8.52 11.17 9.27
CA SER A 31 -9.61 11.73 10.07
C SER A 31 -10.92 10.92 9.98
N LEU A 32 -11.15 10.22 8.87
CA LEU A 32 -12.38 9.44 8.65
C LEU A 32 -12.17 7.96 8.97
N GLU A 33 -10.97 7.44 8.73
CA GLU A 33 -10.59 6.03 8.89
C GLU A 33 -9.32 5.92 9.74
N PRO A 34 -9.38 6.23 11.06
CA PRO A 34 -8.17 6.34 11.90
C PRO A 34 -7.40 5.03 12.07
N GLU A 35 -8.07 3.89 11.88
CA GLU A 35 -7.54 2.55 12.04
C GLU A 35 -7.16 1.88 10.71
N LYS A 36 -7.39 2.53 9.57
CA LYS A 36 -7.15 1.94 8.24
C LYS A 36 -6.32 2.86 7.34
N LEU A 37 -5.28 2.27 6.76
CA LEU A 37 -4.52 2.87 5.68
C LEU A 37 -4.85 2.13 4.39
N SER A 38 -5.35 2.88 3.40
CA SER A 38 -5.73 2.35 2.09
C SER A 38 -4.80 2.89 1.02
N VAL A 39 -4.44 2.04 0.06
CA VAL A 39 -3.68 2.40 -1.15
C VAL A 39 -4.35 1.77 -2.36
N ALA A 40 -4.26 2.43 -3.51
CA ALA A 40 -4.70 1.88 -4.79
C ALA A 40 -3.47 1.53 -5.64
N ILE A 41 -3.34 0.26 -6.03
CA ILE A 41 -2.20 -0.26 -6.79
C ILE A 41 -2.70 -0.72 -8.16
N LYS A 42 -2.20 -0.08 -9.22
CA LYS A 42 -2.48 -0.51 -10.60
C LYS A 42 -1.49 -1.60 -11.01
N CYS A 43 -1.96 -2.62 -11.71
CA CYS A 43 -1.15 -3.73 -12.21
C CYS A 43 -0.49 -3.35 -13.55
N GLU A 44 0.68 -2.69 -13.51
CA GLU A 44 1.40 -2.24 -14.72
C GLU A 44 2.86 -2.72 -14.81
N GLY A 45 3.45 -3.20 -13.71
CA GLY A 45 4.79 -3.76 -13.68
C GLY A 45 4.83 -5.18 -13.14
N GLN A 46 5.98 -5.85 -13.29
CA GLN A 46 6.20 -7.22 -12.82
C GLN A 46 5.83 -7.37 -11.34
N TRP A 47 6.36 -6.49 -10.47
CA TRP A 47 6.10 -6.55 -9.03
C TRP A 47 4.61 -6.41 -8.69
N THR A 48 3.91 -5.47 -9.34
CA THR A 48 2.47 -5.27 -9.13
C THR A 48 1.63 -6.41 -9.70
N GLY A 49 2.11 -7.07 -10.77
CA GLY A 49 1.51 -8.28 -11.34
C GLY A 49 1.64 -9.47 -10.42
N ASP A 50 2.82 -9.71 -9.87
CA ASP A 50 3.06 -10.78 -8.90
C ASP A 50 2.21 -10.59 -7.64
N LEU A 51 2.06 -9.34 -7.18
CA LEU A 51 1.17 -8.99 -6.08
C LEU A 51 -0.30 -9.31 -6.40
N TYR A 52 -0.76 -8.91 -7.58
CA TYR A 52 -2.13 -9.17 -8.02
C TYR A 52 -2.43 -10.67 -8.11
N GLU A 53 -1.55 -11.47 -8.71
CA GLU A 53 -1.71 -12.92 -8.82
C GLU A 53 -1.73 -13.59 -7.45
N LYS A 54 -0.85 -13.17 -6.54
CA LYS A 54 -0.80 -13.70 -5.17
C LYS A 54 -2.11 -13.44 -4.42
N LEU A 55 -2.60 -12.19 -4.44
CA LEU A 55 -3.86 -11.82 -3.79
C LEU A 55 -5.05 -12.54 -4.43
N SER A 56 -5.09 -12.64 -5.76
CA SER A 56 -6.16 -13.31 -6.50
C SER A 56 -6.18 -14.82 -6.22
N SER A 57 -5.01 -15.45 -6.05
CA SER A 57 -4.90 -16.85 -5.63
C SER A 57 -5.42 -17.07 -4.22
N ALA A 58 -5.05 -16.21 -3.27
CA ALA A 58 -5.51 -16.28 -1.88
C ALA A 58 -7.04 -16.07 -1.77
N ALA A 59 -7.59 -15.13 -2.55
CA ALA A 59 -9.03 -14.90 -2.61
C ALA A 59 -9.79 -16.14 -3.13
N ARG A 60 -9.26 -16.82 -4.16
CA ARG A 60 -9.87 -18.04 -4.73
C ARG A 60 -9.85 -19.24 -3.80
N SER A 61 -8.81 -19.39 -2.99
CA SER A 61 -8.68 -20.51 -2.05
C SER A 61 -9.47 -20.31 -0.75
N GLY A 62 -10.08 -19.14 -0.53
CA GLY A 62 -10.75 -18.79 0.72
C GLY A 62 -9.79 -18.62 1.91
N ALA A 63 -8.48 -18.80 1.68
CA ALA A 63 -7.43 -18.56 2.64
C ALA A 63 -6.95 -17.12 2.44
N ILE A 64 -7.73 -16.16 2.92
CA ILE A 64 -7.25 -14.78 3.10
C ILE A 64 -6.39 -14.75 4.37
N ASP A 65 -5.34 -15.58 4.40
CA ASP A 65 -4.32 -15.45 5.43
C ASP A 65 -3.57 -14.16 5.12
N GLY A 66 -3.50 -13.27 6.12
CA GLY A 66 -3.00 -11.92 5.96
C GLY A 66 -1.69 -11.88 5.17
N LEU A 67 -1.66 -11.07 4.11
CA LEU A 67 -0.42 -10.81 3.40
C LEU A 67 0.52 -10.06 4.35
N GLU A 68 1.68 -10.64 4.64
CA GLU A 68 2.73 -9.90 5.34
C GLU A 68 3.23 -8.77 4.45
N VAL A 69 3.10 -7.55 4.97
CA VAL A 69 3.51 -6.32 4.30
C VAL A 69 4.32 -5.49 5.27
N LEU A 70 5.51 -5.07 4.84
CA LEU A 70 6.31 -4.07 5.53
C LEU A 70 5.99 -2.70 4.94
N VAL A 71 5.83 -1.70 5.81
CA VAL A 71 5.43 -0.35 5.43
C VAL A 71 6.41 0.65 6.02
N GLU A 72 6.88 1.57 5.18
CA GLU A 72 7.72 2.70 5.55
C GLU A 72 7.01 4.02 5.18
N GLY A 73 7.09 5.02 6.07
CA GLY A 73 6.37 6.29 5.97
C GLY A 73 5.19 6.38 6.96
N PRO A 74 4.14 7.17 6.66
CA PRO A 74 3.91 7.97 5.45
C PRO A 74 4.77 9.23 5.37
N TYR A 75 5.14 9.59 4.14
CA TYR A 75 5.85 10.81 3.78
C TYR A 75 4.85 11.82 3.18
N GLY A 76 4.68 12.95 3.86
CA GLY A 76 3.80 14.02 3.40
C GLY A 76 4.30 14.72 2.14
N PRO A 77 3.41 15.41 1.39
CA PRO A 77 3.84 16.26 0.29
C PRO A 77 4.69 17.44 0.81
N PRO A 78 5.51 18.06 -0.05
CA PRO A 78 6.35 19.20 0.33
C PRO A 78 5.53 20.43 0.75
N SER A 79 4.29 20.58 0.26
CA SER A 79 3.34 21.58 0.74
C SER A 79 1.91 21.06 0.64
N THR A 80 1.02 21.65 1.43
CA THR A 80 -0.43 21.40 1.40
C THR A 80 -1.19 22.68 1.04
N ASP A 81 -0.53 23.68 0.45
CA ASP A 81 -1.11 25.02 0.22
C ASP A 81 -2.33 25.00 -0.73
N PHE A 82 -2.52 23.90 -1.46
CA PHE A 82 -3.61 23.70 -2.41
C PHE A 82 -4.78 22.88 -1.84
N LEU A 83 -4.69 22.45 -0.57
CA LEU A 83 -5.74 21.71 0.16
C LEU A 83 -6.44 22.62 1.17
#